data_AF-R5R2Z2-F1
#
_entry.id   AF-R5R2Z2-F1
#
_cell.length_a   1.000
_cell.length_b   1.000
_cell.length_c   1.000
_cell.angle_alpha   90.00
_cell.angle_beta   90.00
_cell.angle_gamma   90.00
#
_symmetry.space_group_name_H-M   'P 1'
#
loop_
_entity.id
_entity.type
_entity.pdbx_description
1 polymer ?
#
loop_
_entity_poly.entity_id
_entity_poly.type
_entity_poly.pdbx_seq_one_letter_code
_entity_poly.pdbx_strand_id
1 'polypeptide(L)'
;MAHHRMGRHRAEMAQAAIRSDRGGGTMTVNGSEAVCIEGLNSLKLTNCDLTGNMQDLSQNDCTWNVILYQSMSGDSEVGNSTFSMTGGSLRAMRETVVTAMPIW
;
A
#
# COMPACT_ATOMS: atom_id res chain seq x y z
N MET A 1 27.06 -16.68 26.41
CA MET A 1 26.38 -17.37 25.29
C MET A 1 25.39 -16.38 24.69
N ALA A 2 25.84 -15.59 23.72
CA ALA A 2 24.98 -14.69 22.97
C ALA A 2 24.62 -15.39 21.66
N HIS A 3 23.38 -15.86 21.54
CA HIS A 3 22.84 -16.30 20.26
C HIS A 3 21.77 -15.31 19.80
N HIS A 4 22.27 -14.30 19.11
CA HIS A 4 21.55 -13.51 18.13
C HIS A 4 21.06 -14.44 17.01
N ARG A 5 19.75 -14.51 16.78
CA ARG A 5 19.13 -14.45 15.44
C ARG A 5 17.62 -14.30 15.57
N MET A 6 17.17 -13.05 15.74
CA MET A 6 15.83 -12.68 15.31
C MET A 6 15.82 -12.69 13.78
N GLY A 7 15.50 -13.85 13.20
CA GLY A 7 15.07 -13.96 11.81
C GLY A 7 13.62 -13.50 11.67
N ARG A 8 13.33 -12.25 12.04
CA ARG A 8 12.09 -11.58 11.62
C ARG A 8 12.42 -10.82 10.35
N HIS A 9 12.53 -11.54 9.23
CA HIS A 9 12.17 -10.96 7.95
C HIS A 9 10.64 -10.81 7.98
N ARG A 10 10.18 -9.81 8.73
CA ARG A 10 8.90 -9.17 8.42
C ARG A 10 9.07 -8.76 6.96
N ALA A 11 8.18 -9.21 6.08
CA ALA A 11 8.00 -8.55 4.82
C ALA A 11 7.66 -7.09 5.18
N GLU A 12 8.66 -6.23 5.23
CA GLU A 12 8.46 -4.82 4.95
C GLU A 12 8.04 -4.81 3.49
N MET A 13 6.73 -4.99 3.27
CA MET A 13 6.05 -4.62 2.03
C MET A 13 6.61 -3.26 1.63
N ALA A 14 6.87 -3.04 0.34
CA ALA A 14 7.69 -1.90 -0.07
C ALA A 14 7.13 -0.59 0.53
N GLN A 15 8.03 0.32 0.89
CA GLN A 15 7.65 1.46 1.73
C GLN A 15 6.68 2.36 0.96
N ALA A 16 5.38 2.23 1.26
CA ALA A 16 4.36 2.99 0.55
C ALA A 16 4.63 4.49 0.59
N ALA A 17 4.51 5.11 -0.58
CA ALA A 17 4.82 6.53 -0.75
C ALA A 17 3.80 7.44 -0.03
N ILE A 18 2.55 7.00 0.10
CA ILE A 18 1.46 7.77 0.70
C ILE A 18 0.74 6.95 1.76
N ARG A 19 0.59 7.55 2.94
CA ARG A 19 -0.07 6.96 4.12
C ARG A 19 -1.02 7.93 4.84
N SER A 20 -1.29 9.10 4.25
CA SER A 20 -2.18 10.13 4.79
C SER A 20 -2.89 10.89 3.67
N ASP A 21 -4.02 11.52 4.01
CA ASP A 21 -4.80 12.32 3.08
C ASP A 21 -3.95 13.33 2.30
N ARG A 22 -4.28 13.51 1.01
CA ARG A 22 -3.55 14.42 0.13
C ARG A 22 -4.47 15.10 -0.87
N GLY A 23 -4.20 16.39 -1.12
CA GLY A 23 -4.85 17.18 -2.15
C GLY A 23 -3.85 17.71 -3.18
N GLY A 24 -4.15 17.55 -4.46
CA GLY A 24 -3.39 18.12 -5.57
C GLY A 24 -2.09 17.40 -5.91
N GLY A 25 -1.75 17.44 -7.20
CA GLY A 25 -0.42 17.13 -7.71
C GLY A 25 -0.30 15.79 -8.43
N THR A 26 0.79 15.66 -9.17
CA THR A 26 1.11 14.46 -9.97
C THR A 26 2.28 13.72 -9.32
N MET A 27 2.14 12.41 -9.17
CA MET A 27 3.14 11.55 -8.54
C MET A 27 3.33 10.29 -9.38
N THR A 28 4.58 9.93 -9.63
CA THR A 28 4.96 8.63 -10.17
C THR A 28 5.76 7.89 -9.12
N VAL A 29 5.22 6.77 -8.64
CA VAL A 29 5.85 5.91 -7.63
C VAL A 29 6.44 4.70 -8.35
N ASN A 30 7.75 4.48 -8.18
CA ASN A 30 8.47 3.37 -8.81
C ASN A 30 9.05 2.45 -7.74
N GLY A 31 9.00 1.14 -7.97
CA GLY A 31 9.65 0.16 -7.09
C GLY A 31 8.91 -0.15 -5.80
N SER A 32 7.80 0.53 -5.51
CA SER A 32 6.95 0.28 -4.36
C SER A 32 5.47 0.44 -4.70
N GLU A 33 4.61 0.04 -3.78
CA GLU A 33 3.23 0.47 -3.69
C GLU A 33 3.18 2.00 -3.60
N ALA A 34 2.15 2.57 -4.22
CA ALA A 34 1.88 4.00 -4.09
C ALA A 34 1.16 4.30 -2.76
N VAL A 35 0.23 3.45 -2.37
CA VAL A 35 -0.60 3.58 -1.17
C VAL A 35 -0.70 2.24 -0.46
N CYS A 36 -0.50 2.27 0.86
CA CYS A 36 -0.73 1.15 1.76
C CYS A 36 -1.64 1.61 2.89
N ILE A 37 -2.75 0.92 3.08
CA ILE A 37 -3.73 1.20 4.14
C ILE A 37 -3.91 -0.06 4.98
N GLU A 38 -3.58 0.06 6.27
CA GLU A 38 -3.61 -1.04 7.22
C GLU A 38 -4.76 -0.90 8.23
N GLY A 39 -5.50 -1.99 8.47
CA GLY A 39 -6.53 -2.04 9.50
C GLY A 39 -7.62 -0.97 9.35
N LEU A 40 -7.96 -0.28 10.44
CA LEU A 40 -8.98 0.78 10.46
C LEU A 40 -8.56 2.11 9.82
N ASN A 41 -7.34 2.21 9.28
CA ASN A 41 -6.91 3.44 8.63
C ASN A 41 -7.73 3.73 7.37
N SER A 42 -7.87 4.99 7.02
CA SER A 42 -8.55 5.42 5.78
C SER A 42 -7.76 6.51 5.11
N LEU A 43 -7.88 6.59 3.78
CA LEU A 43 -7.13 7.54 2.97
C LEU A 43 -8.02 8.19 1.93
N LYS A 44 -7.93 9.51 1.83
CA LYS A 44 -8.57 10.34 0.81
C LYS A 44 -7.54 11.05 -0.07
N LEU A 45 -7.67 10.85 -1.39
CA LEU A 45 -6.94 11.63 -2.39
C LEU A 45 -7.90 12.56 -3.13
N THR A 46 -7.56 13.85 -3.22
CA THR A 46 -8.39 14.85 -3.94
C THR A 46 -7.58 15.54 -5.02
N ASN A 47 -8.04 15.49 -6.27
CA ASN A 47 -7.36 16.10 -7.42
C ASN A 47 -5.88 15.67 -7.57
N CYS A 48 -5.60 14.39 -7.33
CA CYS A 48 -4.26 13.81 -7.44
C CYS A 48 -4.13 12.98 -8.73
N ASP A 49 -3.02 13.09 -9.44
CA ASP A 49 -2.66 12.15 -10.50
C ASP A 49 -1.59 11.20 -9.99
N LEU A 50 -1.96 9.95 -9.73
CA LEU A 50 -1.09 8.93 -9.17
C LEU A 50 -0.83 7.84 -10.20
N THR A 51 0.43 7.72 -10.61
CA THR A 51 0.90 6.61 -11.44
C THR A 51 1.81 5.72 -10.61
N GLY A 52 1.48 4.44 -10.47
CA GLY A 52 2.32 3.47 -9.79
C GLY A 52 2.97 2.50 -10.77
N ASN A 53 4.22 2.15 -10.48
CA ASN A 53 5.06 1.21 -11.20
C ASN A 53 5.80 0.33 -10.20
N MET A 54 5.03 -0.47 -9.48
CA MET A 54 5.55 -1.44 -8.52
C MET A 54 6.44 -2.46 -9.24
N GLN A 55 7.51 -2.89 -8.57
CA GLN A 55 8.35 -3.98 -9.07
C GLN A 55 7.60 -5.31 -8.98
N ASP A 56 7.74 -6.12 -10.01
CA ASP A 56 7.27 -7.51 -10.01
C ASP A 56 8.32 -8.37 -9.30
N LEU A 57 8.02 -8.71 -8.05
CA LEU A 57 8.88 -9.50 -7.17
C LEU A 57 8.14 -10.79 -6.83
N SER A 58 8.85 -11.92 -6.84
CA SER A 58 8.27 -13.25 -6.54
C SER A 58 7.71 -13.40 -5.12
N GLN A 59 7.88 -12.38 -4.28
CA GLN A 59 7.36 -12.30 -2.90
C GLN A 59 5.93 -11.75 -2.88
N ASN A 60 5.47 -11.15 -3.98
CA ASN A 60 4.16 -10.56 -4.14
C ASN A 60 3.31 -11.48 -5.02
N ASP A 61 2.07 -11.74 -4.61
CA ASP A 61 1.13 -12.53 -5.41
C ASP A 61 0.64 -11.78 -6.67
N CYS A 62 0.74 -10.45 -6.66
CA CYS A 62 0.46 -9.57 -7.79
C CYS A 62 1.22 -8.23 -7.65
N THR A 63 1.14 -7.35 -8.63
CA THR A 63 1.63 -5.95 -8.52
C THR A 63 0.45 -5.00 -8.38
N TRP A 64 0.53 -4.03 -7.46
CA TRP A 64 -0.56 -3.08 -7.21
C TRP A 64 -0.07 -1.65 -6.95
N ASN A 65 -0.94 -0.67 -7.17
CA ASN A 65 -0.67 0.71 -6.71
C ASN A 65 -1.20 0.96 -5.31
N VAL A 66 -2.42 0.49 -5.02
CA VAL A 66 -3.12 0.70 -3.75
C VAL A 66 -3.44 -0.67 -3.15
N ILE A 67 -3.06 -0.89 -1.89
CA ILE A 67 -3.49 -2.05 -1.11
C ILE A 67 -4.19 -1.63 0.16
N LEU A 68 -5.30 -2.31 0.43
CA LEU A 68 -6.04 -2.27 1.69
C LEU A 68 -5.92 -3.66 2.33
N TYR A 69 -5.32 -3.76 3.50
CA TYR A 69 -5.18 -5.06 4.18
C TYR A 69 -5.14 -4.90 5.71
N GLN A 70 -5.30 -6.01 6.44
CA GLN A 70 -5.10 -6.04 7.88
C GLN A 70 -3.61 -6.24 8.19
N SER A 71 -3.01 -5.38 9.02
CA SER A 71 -1.58 -5.46 9.32
C SER A 71 -1.19 -6.83 9.88
N MET A 72 -0.15 -7.43 9.30
CA MET A 72 0.36 -8.75 9.69
C MET A 72 1.19 -8.69 10.98
N SER A 73 1.60 -7.50 11.42
CA SER A 73 2.40 -7.33 12.64
C SER A 73 1.56 -7.26 13.92
N GLY A 74 0.24 -7.07 13.80
CA GLY A 74 -0.67 -6.83 14.92
C GLY A 74 -0.65 -5.39 15.45
N ASP A 75 0.08 -4.48 14.80
CA ASP A 75 0.25 -3.10 15.27
C ASP A 75 -0.89 -2.15 14.82
N SER A 76 -1.90 -2.67 14.10
CA SER A 76 -3.08 -1.91 13.66
C SER A 76 -4.37 -2.53 14.19
N GLU A 77 -5.30 -1.68 14.64
CA GLU A 77 -6.64 -2.10 15.03
C GLU A 77 -7.34 -2.85 13.89
N VAL A 78 -8.01 -3.95 14.24
CA VAL A 78 -8.70 -4.80 13.27
C VAL A 78 -9.98 -4.12 12.79
N GLY A 79 -10.15 -4.04 11.48
CA GLY A 79 -11.40 -3.59 10.88
C GLY A 79 -11.25 -3.17 9.42
N ASN A 80 -12.31 -2.56 8.89
CA ASN A 80 -12.37 -2.17 7.49
C ASN A 80 -11.73 -0.79 7.27
N SER A 81 -10.87 -0.71 6.26
CA SER A 81 -10.34 0.55 5.75
C SER A 81 -11.20 1.10 4.61
N THR A 82 -11.12 2.41 4.38
CA THR A 82 -11.72 3.06 3.21
C THR A 82 -10.65 3.81 2.42
N PHE A 83 -10.58 3.54 1.11
CA PHE A 83 -9.85 4.37 0.16
C PHE A 83 -10.85 5.16 -0.68
N SER A 84 -10.69 6.48 -0.73
CA SER A 84 -11.51 7.35 -1.57
C SER A 84 -10.65 8.28 -2.42
N MET A 85 -11.08 8.47 -3.66
CA MET A 85 -10.42 9.39 -4.58
C MET A 85 -11.47 10.24 -5.29
N THR A 86 -11.27 11.55 -5.31
CA THR A 86 -12.17 12.50 -6.00
C THR A 86 -11.35 13.40 -6.91
N GLY A 87 -11.62 13.34 -8.21
CA GLY A 87 -10.84 14.06 -9.22
C GLY A 87 -9.42 13.49 -9.43
N GLY A 88 -8.77 13.90 -10.52
CA GLY A 88 -7.47 13.37 -10.94
C GLY A 88 -7.55 11.98 -11.56
N SER A 89 -6.45 11.21 -11.51
CA SER A 89 -6.36 9.88 -12.11
C SER A 89 -5.49 8.90 -11.30
N LEU A 90 -5.85 7.62 -11.33
CA LEU A 90 -5.06 6.52 -10.76
C LEU A 90 -4.69 5.56 -11.88
N ARG A 91 -3.39 5.37 -12.14
CA ARG A 91 -2.87 4.59 -13.26
C ARG A 91 -1.84 3.58 -12.79
N ALA A 92 -2.03 2.30 -13.09
CA ALA A 92 -0.98 1.31 -12.92
C ALA A 92 -0.20 1.20 -14.24
N MET A 93 1.13 1.26 -14.17
CA MET A 93 2.00 0.84 -15.26
C MET A 93 2.14 -0.70 -15.31
N ARG A 94 1.62 -1.37 -14.29
CA ARG A 94 1.55 -2.83 -14.15
C ARG A 94 0.09 -3.26 -14.10
N GLU A 95 -0.17 -4.43 -13.51
CA GLU A 95 -1.42 -5.16 -13.69
C GLU A 95 -2.57 -4.60 -12.84
N THR A 96 -2.39 -4.51 -11.51
CA THR A 96 -3.50 -4.16 -10.61
C THR A 96 -3.46 -2.69 -10.19
N VAL A 97 -4.61 -2.02 -10.27
CA VAL A 97 -4.75 -0.61 -9.84
C VAL A 97 -5.03 -0.51 -8.34
N VAL A 98 -5.97 -1.31 -7.84
CA VAL A 98 -6.33 -1.39 -6.41
C VAL A 98 -6.57 -2.85 -6.06
N THR A 99 -6.01 -3.30 -4.94
CA THR A 99 -6.29 -4.62 -4.37
C THR A 99 -6.71 -4.48 -2.89
N ALA A 100 -7.53 -5.42 -2.42
CA ALA A 100 -7.94 -5.49 -1.03
C ALA A 100 -7.88 -6.95 -0.56
N MET A 101 -7.31 -7.16 0.62
CA MET A 101 -7.23 -8.48 1.23
C MET A 101 -8.35 -8.66 2.27
N PRO A 102 -9.01 -9.83 2.32
CA PRO A 102 -10.03 -10.12 3.32
C PRO A 102 -9.44 -10.16 4.73
N ILE A 103 -10.29 -9.83 5.71
CA ILE A 103 -10.01 -10.01 7.14
C ILE A 103 -10.35 -11.47 7.49
N TRP A 104 -9.41 -12.21 8.09
CA TRP A 104 -9.59 -13.60 8.54
C TRP A 104 -9.69 -13.68 10.06
#